data_AF-A0A959GPR4-F1
#
_entry.id   AF-A0A959GPR4-F1
#
_cell.length_a   1.000
_cell.length_b   1.000
_cell.length_c   1.000
_cell.angle_alpha   90.00
_cell.angle_beta   90.00
_cell.angle_gamma   90.00
#
_symmetry.space_group_name_H-M   'P 1'
#
loop_
_entity.id
_entity.type
_entity.pdbx_description
1 polymer ?
#
loop_
_entity_poly.entity_id
_entity_poly.type
_entity_poly.pdbx_seq_one_letter_code
_entity_poly.pdbx_strand_id
1 'polypeptide(L)' 'WRLNSERVTKVFVTEKEIRQIILDPYLETADTDTGNNYFPSRQEISRFELFRKKNERWEEEGNNPMQRARKAKAKIEGTH' A
#
# COMPACT_ATOMS: atom_id res chain seq x y z
N TRP A 1 -16.66 -6.86 -33.65
CA TRP A 1 -16.34 -7.72 -32.49
C TRP A 1 -15.35 -8.79 -32.94
N ARG A 2 -14.17 -8.35 -33.42
CA ARG A 2 -13.31 -9.15 -34.30
C ARG A 2 -12.11 -9.78 -33.58
N LEU A 3 -12.02 -9.58 -32.27
CA LEU A 3 -10.97 -10.07 -31.37
C LEU A 3 -11.65 -10.67 -30.14
N ASN A 4 -11.13 -11.80 -29.66
CA ASN A 4 -11.57 -12.39 -28.40
C ASN A 4 -11.32 -11.36 -27.27
N SER A 5 -12.39 -10.96 -26.58
CA SER A 5 -12.34 -9.98 -25.48
C SER A 5 -11.79 -10.56 -24.18
N GLU A 6 -11.67 -11.88 -24.06
CA GLU A 6 -11.22 -12.55 -22.84
C GLU A 6 -9.70 -12.48 -22.67
N ARG A 7 -8.93 -12.38 -23.75
CA ARG A 7 -7.47 -12.43 -23.70
C ARG A 7 -6.82 -11.52 -24.73
N VAL A 8 -5.95 -10.64 -24.25
CA VAL A 8 -5.15 -9.74 -25.09
C VAL A 8 -3.67 -9.97 -24.79
N THR A 9 -2.86 -10.17 -25.83
CA THR A 9 -1.40 -10.26 -25.74
C THR A 9 -0.77 -9.16 -26.56
N LYS A 10 0.14 -8.38 -25.97
CA LYS A 10 0.85 -7.28 -26.64
C LYS A 10 2.35 -7.36 -26.34
N VAL A 11 3.16 -7.23 -27.38
CA VAL A 11 4.63 -7.30 -27.30
C VAL A 11 5.20 -5.90 -27.45
N PHE A 12 6.12 -5.53 -26.57
CA PHE A 12 6.84 -4.26 -26.60
C PHE A 12 8.33 -4.54 -26.79
N VAL A 13 8.95 -3.89 -27.78
CA VAL A 13 10.40 -3.95 -28.02
C VAL A 13 10.97 -2.60 -27.62
N THR A 14 11.83 -2.60 -26.59
CA THR A 14 12.48 -1.39 -26.08
C THR A 14 14.00 -1.57 -26.11
N GLU A 15 14.74 -0.54 -26.52
CA GLU A 15 16.21 -0.56 -26.51
C GLU A 15 16.78 -0.55 -25.08
N LYS A 16 16.02 0.02 -24.14
CA LYS A 16 16.36 0.11 -22.72
C LYS A 16 15.47 -0.80 -21.89
N GLU A 17 15.95 -1.15 -20.70
CA GLU A 17 15.22 -1.98 -19.75
C GLU A 17 13.94 -1.31 -19.26
N ILE A 18 12.85 -2.08 -19.23
CA ILE A 18 11.55 -1.63 -18.73
C ILE A 18 11.58 -1.67 -17.20
N ARG A 19 11.39 -0.51 -16.57
CA ARG A 19 11.34 -0.40 -15.11
C ARG A 19 9.98 -0.81 -14.53
N GLN A 20 8.90 -0.41 -15.18
CA GLN A 20 7.55 -0.61 -14.68
C GLN A 20 6.53 -0.52 -15.83
N ILE A 21 5.45 -1.29 -15.72
CA ILE A 21 4.27 -1.20 -16.57
C ILE A 21 3.07 -0.89 -15.68
N ILE A 22 2.22 0.03 -16.11
CA ILE A 22 0.98 0.41 -15.45
C ILE A 22 -0.15 0.25 -16.47
N LEU A 23 -1.15 -0.58 -16.18
CA LEU A 23 -2.23 -0.87 -17.11
C LEU A 23 -3.21 0.30 -17.27
N ASP A 24 -3.70 0.82 -16.15
CA ASP A 24 -4.65 1.95 -16.11
C ASP A 24 -4.17 3.02 -15.11
N PRO A 25 -3.30 3.96 -15.56
CA PRO A 25 -2.76 5.00 -14.69
C PRO A 25 -3.79 6.03 -14.23
N TYR A 26 -4.87 6.22 -14.99
CA TYR A 26 -5.86 7.29 -14.80
C TYR A 26 -7.22 6.79 -14.32
N LEU A 27 -7.36 5.49 -14.07
CA LEU A 27 -8.58 4.84 -13.59
C LEU A 27 -9.76 5.02 -14.55
N GLU A 28 -9.48 4.95 -15.84
CA GLU A 28 -10.49 5.11 -16.89
C GLU A 28 -11.31 3.82 -17.11
N THR A 29 -10.82 2.66 -16.65
CA THR A 29 -11.40 1.34 -16.98
C THR A 29 -12.53 0.89 -16.07
N ALA A 30 -12.94 1.69 -15.07
CA ALA A 30 -13.97 1.34 -14.09
C ALA A 30 -13.77 -0.04 -13.41
N ASP A 31 -12.52 -0.52 -13.34
CA ASP A 31 -12.15 -1.72 -12.61
C ASP A 31 -12.19 -1.47 -11.10
N THR A 32 -12.59 -2.48 -10.34
CA THR A 32 -12.63 -2.47 -8.88
C THR A 32 -11.32 -2.88 -8.24
N ASP A 33 -10.47 -3.62 -8.96
CA ASP A 33 -9.18 -4.09 -8.45
C ASP A 33 -8.02 -3.35 -9.12
N THR A 34 -7.29 -2.55 -8.36
CA THR A 34 -6.07 -1.86 -8.82
C THR A 34 -4.79 -2.62 -8.48
N GLY A 35 -4.89 -3.72 -7.71
CA GLY A 35 -3.73 -4.46 -7.22
C GLY A 35 -2.93 -5.17 -8.32
N ASN A 36 -3.59 -5.49 -9.43
CA ASN A 36 -3.00 -6.13 -10.60
C ASN A 36 -2.54 -5.14 -11.70
N ASN A 37 -2.72 -3.83 -11.51
CA ASN A 37 -2.41 -2.83 -12.52
C ASN A 37 -0.90 -2.57 -12.69
N TYR A 38 -0.07 -3.14 -11.81
CA TYR A 38 1.36 -2.87 -11.75
C TYR A 38 2.20 -4.11 -12.04
N PHE A 39 3.17 -3.93 -12.94
CA PHE A 39 4.22 -4.91 -13.16
C PHE A 39 5.60 -4.24 -13.01
N PRO A 40 6.50 -4.73 -12.14
CA PRO A 40 6.29 -5.80 -11.16
C PRO A 40 5.20 -5.47 -10.13
N SER A 41 4.58 -6.51 -9.54
CA SER A 41 3.52 -6.34 -8.55
C SER A 41 4.02 -5.56 -7.33
N ARG A 42 3.24 -4.58 -6.87
CA ARG A 42 3.54 -3.79 -5.67
C ARG A 42 2.55 -4.10 -4.56
N GLN A 43 3.03 -4.10 -3.33
CA GLN A 43 2.17 -4.27 -2.17
C GLN A 43 1.56 -2.92 -1.80
N GLU A 44 0.27 -2.76 -2.04
CA GLU A 44 -0.48 -1.57 -1.64
C GLU A 44 -0.95 -1.73 -0.19
N ILE A 45 -0.73 -0.69 0.61
CA ILE A 45 -1.19 -0.68 2.01
C ILE A 45 -2.71 -0.67 1.99
N SER A 46 -3.33 -1.61 2.69
CA SER A 46 -4.79 -1.69 2.77
C SER A 46 -5.37 -0.46 3.48
N ARG A 47 -6.59 -0.06 3.09
CA ARG A 47 -7.36 0.98 3.80
C ARG A 47 -7.48 0.70 5.29
N PHE A 48 -7.59 -0.57 5.66
CA PHE A 48 -7.65 -1.01 7.06
C PHE A 48 -6.33 -0.79 7.80
N GLU A 49 -5.20 -1.12 7.15
CA GLU A 49 -3.87 -0.90 7.72
C GLU A 49 -3.56 0.59 7.89
N LEU A 50 -3.98 1.42 6.93
CA LEU A 50 -3.90 2.88 7.04
C LEU A 50 -4.73 3.42 8.20
N PHE A 51 -5.96 2.89 8.39
CA PHE A 51 -6.81 3.26 9.51
C PHE A 51 -6.18 2.89 10.85
N ARG A 52 -5.65 1.67 10.99
CA ARG A 52 -4.96 1.22 12.21
C ARG A 52 -3.75 2.10 12.51
N LYS A 53 -2.88 2.32 11.52
CA LYS A 53 -1.69 3.17 11.66
C LYS A 53 -2.04 4.60 12.05
N LYS A 54 -3.16 5.13 11.53
CA LYS A 54 -3.67 6.44 11.93
C LYS A 54 -4.06 6.43 13.41
N ASN A 55 -4.87 5.47 13.86
CA ASN A 55 -5.29 5.38 15.27
C ASN A 55 -4.10 5.21 16.24
N GLU A 56 -3.13 4.36 15.90
CA GLU A 56 -1.90 4.19 16.67
C GLU A 56 -1.15 5.52 16.85
N ARG A 57 -1.07 6.34 15.79
CA ARG A 57 -0.47 7.69 15.88
C ARG A 57 -1.27 8.62 16.79
N TRP A 58 -2.61 8.64 16.69
CA TRP A 58 -3.45 9.47 17.56
C TRP A 58 -3.34 9.05 19.03
N GLU A 59 -3.25 7.74 19.30
CA GLU A 59 -2.98 7.24 20.65
C GLU A 59 -1.60 7.65 21.15
N GLU A 60 -0.59 7.75 20.29
CA GLU A 60 0.77 8.13 20.69
C GLU A 60 0.90 9.65 20.94
N GLU A 61 0.31 10.48 20.07
CA GLU A 61 0.32 11.95 20.14
C GLU A 61 -0.67 12.51 21.17
N GLY A 62 -1.79 11.83 21.42
CA GLY A 62 -2.83 12.23 22.38
C GLY A 62 -2.53 11.89 23.85
N ASN A 63 -1.43 11.18 24.13
CA ASN A 63 -1.04 10.85 25.51
C ASN A 63 -0.38 12.05 26.19
N ASN A 64 -0.90 12.43 27.35
CA ASN A 64 -0.27 13.45 28.19
C ASN A 64 1.16 13.01 28.61
N PRO A 65 2.11 13.93 28.81
CA PRO A 65 3.52 13.63 29.11
C PRO A 65 3.73 12.62 30.26
N MET A 66 2.88 12.68 31.29
CA MET A 66 2.92 11.73 32.41
C MET A 66 2.58 10.27 32.02
N GLN A 67 1.66 10.07 31.08
CA GLN A 67 1.29 8.73 30.60
C GLN A 67 2.42 8.14 29.73
N ARG A 68 3.10 8.97 28.93
CA ARG A 68 4.29 8.59 28.16
C ARG A 68 5.44 8.19 29.09
N ALA A 69 5.68 8.98 30.14
CA ALA A 69 6.70 8.67 31.15
C ALA A 69 6.39 7.36 31.92
N ARG A 70 5.13 7.13 32.31
CA ARG A 70 4.70 5.85 32.93
C ARG A 70 4.91 4.65 32.00
N LYS A 71 4.54 4.75 30.71
CA LYS A 71 4.77 3.68 29.73
C LYS A 71 6.26 3.42 29.53
N ALA A 72 7.09 4.47 29.44
CA ALA A 72 8.54 4.34 29.33
C ALA A 72 9.16 3.67 30.57
N LYS A 73 8.74 4.07 31.78
CA LYS A 73 9.20 3.48 33.04
C LYS A 73 8.78 2.01 33.18
N ALA A 74 7.52 1.69 32.88
CA ALA A 74 7.02 0.32 32.91
C ALA A 74 7.73 -0.59 31.89
N LYS A 75 8.10 -0.05 30.71
CA LYS A 75 8.89 -0.78 29.72
C LYS A 75 10.30 -1.09 30.27
N ILE A 76 10.95 -0.14 30.93
CA ILE A 76 12.28 -0.32 31.54
C ILE A 76 12.23 -1.38 32.66
N GLU A 77 11.24 -1.32 33.55
CA GLU A 77 11.07 -2.27 34.66
C GLU A 77 10.72 -3.70 34.22
N GLY A 78 10.01 -3.87 33.10
CA GLY A 78 9.65 -5.20 32.55
C GLY A 78 10.74 -5.85 31.68
N THR A 79 11.91 -5.23 31.52
CA THR A 79 13.04 -5.78 30.72
C THR A 79 14.14 -6.40 31.61
N HIS A 80 13.83 -6.74 32.86
CA HIS A 80 14.71 -7.46 33.81
C HIS A 80 14.02 -8.73 34.30
#